data_AF-Q0IE47-F1
#
_entry.id   AF-Q0IE47-F1
#
_cell.length_a   1.000
_cell.length_b   1.000
_cell.length_c   1.000
_cell.angle_alpha   90.00
_cell.angle_beta   90.00
_cell.angle_gamma   90.00
#
_symmetry.space_group_name_H-M   'P 1'
#
loop_
_entity.id
_entity.type
_entity.pdbx_description
1 polymer ?
#
loop_
_entity_poly.entity_id
_entity_poly.type
_entity_poly.pdbx_seq_one_letter_code
_entity_poly.pdbx_strand_id
1 'polypeptide(L)' 'MLPQSRVSRRGRAQAQDIARLRTGSALLAAALVTGALLLAPERPEQSASICQHYHSAAACRVW' A
#
# COMPACT_ATOMS: atom_id res chain seq x y z
N MET A 1 -10.94 -0.56 48.07
CA MET A 1 -11.57 -1.28 46.94
C MET A 1 -11.57 -0.35 45.72
N LEU A 2 -10.58 -0.46 44.83
CA LEU A 2 -10.53 0.38 43.61
C LEU A 2 -11.59 -0.09 42.59
N PRO A 3 -12.16 0.84 41.80
CA PRO A 3 -13.22 0.53 40.85
C PRO A 3 -12.66 -0.22 39.63
N GLN A 4 -12.61 -1.56 39.73
CA GLN A 4 -12.22 -2.50 38.66
C GLN A 4 -12.96 -2.24 37.34
N SER A 5 -14.20 -1.74 37.43
CA SER A 5 -15.05 -1.41 36.29
C SER A 5 -14.48 -0.31 35.38
N ARG A 6 -13.69 0.65 35.92
CA ARG A 6 -13.05 1.71 35.10
C ARG A 6 -11.87 1.18 34.30
N VAL A 7 -11.08 0.28 34.88
CA VAL A 7 -9.90 -0.33 34.23
C VAL A 7 -10.32 -1.21 33.05
N SER A 8 -11.35 -2.04 33.25
CA SER A 8 -11.87 -2.91 32.19
C SER A 8 -12.47 -2.11 31.02
N ARG A 9 -13.19 -1.01 31.30
CA ARG A 9 -13.77 -0.16 30.26
C ARG A 9 -12.68 0.57 29.45
N ARG A 10 -11.62 1.03 30.10
CA ARG A 10 -10.47 1.67 29.45
C ARG A 10 -9.66 0.70 28.58
N GLY A 11 -9.47 -0.54 29.04
CA GLY A 11 -8.81 -1.59 28.26
C GLY A 11 -9.56 -1.94 26.97
N ARG A 12 -10.91 -1.99 27.00
CA ARG A 12 -11.71 -2.20 25.79
C ARG A 12 -11.60 -1.03 24.82
N ALA A 13 -11.65 0.21 25.30
CA ALA A 13 -11.47 1.39 24.46
C ALA A 13 -10.09 1.38 23.77
N GLN A 14 -9.04 1.06 24.52
CA GLN A 14 -7.68 0.96 23.99
C GLN A 14 -7.53 -0.18 22.96
N ALA A 15 -8.14 -1.35 23.21
CA ALA A 15 -8.15 -2.46 22.25
C ALA A 15 -8.89 -2.09 20.95
N GLN A 16 -9.98 -1.31 21.07
CA GLN A 16 -10.72 -0.81 19.91
C GLN A 16 -9.91 0.23 19.10
N ASP A 17 -9.16 1.11 19.75
CA ASP A 17 -8.27 2.05 19.07
C ASP A 17 -7.16 1.32 18.32
N ILE A 18 -6.50 0.35 18.97
CA ILE A 18 -5.45 -0.46 18.32
C ILE A 18 -6.02 -1.23 17.12
N ALA A 19 -7.22 -1.81 17.26
CA ALA A 19 -7.90 -2.48 16.16
C ALA A 19 -8.17 -1.52 14.99
N ARG A 20 -8.67 -0.31 15.26
CA ARG A 20 -8.92 0.71 14.23
C ARG A 20 -7.63 1.16 13.53
N LEU A 21 -6.55 1.38 14.27
CA LEU A 21 -5.25 1.73 13.69
C LEU A 21 -4.72 0.60 12.79
N ARG A 22 -4.88 -0.66 13.20
CA ARG A 22 -4.46 -1.82 12.42
C ARG A 22 -5.28 -1.97 11.13
N THR A 23 -6.60 -1.78 11.20
CA THR A 23 -7.46 -1.83 10.02
C THR A 23 -7.17 -0.67 9.07
N GLY A 24 -7.00 0.55 9.60
CA GLY A 24 -6.66 1.74 8.81
C GLY A 24 -5.31 1.60 8.08
N SER A 25 -4.28 1.10 8.78
CA SER A 25 -2.97 0.84 8.17
C SER A 25 -3.01 -0.26 7.11
N ALA A 26 -3.77 -1.34 7.34
CA ALA A 26 -3.95 -2.39 6.34
C ALA A 26 -4.65 -1.88 5.07
N LEU A 27 -5.68 -1.04 5.21
CA LEU A 27 -6.38 -0.41 4.08
C LEU A 27 -5.45 0.53 3.31
N LEU A 28 -4.64 1.33 4.01
CA LEU A 28 -3.68 2.23 3.39
C LEU A 28 -2.63 1.44 2.60
N ALA A 29 -2.08 0.37 3.18
CA ALA A 29 -1.11 -0.50 2.51
C ALA A 29 -1.72 -1.15 1.26
N ALA A 30 -2.95 -1.65 1.35
CA ALA A 30 -3.66 -2.22 0.21
C ALA A 30 -3.88 -1.19 -0.91
N ALA A 31 -4.29 0.03 -0.55
CA ALA A 31 -4.46 1.13 -1.50
C ALA A 31 -3.15 1.52 -2.19
N LEU A 32 -2.03 1.57 -1.45
CA LEU A 32 -0.71 1.86 -2.00
C LEU A 32 -0.23 0.77 -2.96
N VAL A 33 -0.37 -0.50 -2.59
CA VAL A 33 0.02 -1.63 -3.46
C VAL A 33 -0.83 -1.66 -4.72
N THR A 34 -2.15 -1.47 -4.58
CA THR A 34 -3.07 -1.44 -5.70
C THR A 34 -2.78 -0.24 -6.61
N GLY A 35 -2.55 0.93 -6.03
CA GLY A 35 -2.13 2.13 -6.76
C GLY A 35 -0.81 1.92 -7.49
N ALA A 36 0.19 1.30 -6.86
CA ALA A 36 1.46 0.98 -7.49
C ALA A 36 1.29 -0.02 -8.65
N LEU A 37 0.38 -0.99 -8.53
CA LEU A 37 0.07 -1.93 -9.62
C LEU A 37 -0.67 -1.25 -10.78
N LEU A 38 -1.57 -0.31 -10.51
CA LEU A 38 -2.29 0.45 -11.54
C LEU A 38 -1.38 1.48 -12.22
N LEU A 39 -0.45 2.09 -11.48
CA LEU A 39 0.55 3.00 -12.03
C LEU A 39 1.74 2.27 -12.66
N ALA A 40 1.97 1.00 -12.33
CA ALA A 40 2.96 0.19 -13.02
C ALA A 40 2.56 0.09 -14.50
N PRO A 41 3.43 0.49 -15.44
CA PRO A 41 3.06 0.64 -16.84
C PRO A 41 2.59 -0.70 -17.40
N GLU A 42 1.30 -0.78 -17.73
CA GLU A 42 0.60 -2.00 -18.17
C GLU A 42 1.19 -2.59 -19.48
N ARG A 43 2.01 -1.82 -20.21
CA ARG A 43 2.49 -2.21 -21.55
C ARG A 43 3.93 -1.73 -21.85
N PRO A 44 4.96 -2.40 -21.32
CA PRO A 44 6.34 -2.16 -21.75
C PRO A 44 6.55 -2.48 -23.26
N GLU A 45 5.76 -3.39 -23.84
CA GLU A 45 5.86 -3.78 -25.25
C GLU A 45 5.43 -2.67 -26.23
N GLN A 46 4.46 -1.82 -25.86
CA GLN A 46 4.03 -0.73 -26.74
C GLN A 46 5.03 0.44 -26.76
N SER A 47 5.71 0.72 -25.65
CA SER A 47 6.77 1.74 -25.58
C SER A 47 8.11 1.27 -26.17
N ALA A 48 8.34 -0.05 -26.22
CA ALA A 48 9.53 -0.64 -26.85
C ALA A 48 9.64 -0.32 -28.34
N SER A 49 8.52 -0.27 -29.07
CA SER A 49 8.51 0.01 -30.51
C SER A 49 9.06 1.40 -30.88
N ILE A 50 8.84 2.42 -30.03
CA ILE A 50 9.37 3.78 -30.23
C ILE A 50 10.83 3.86 -29.78
N CYS A 51 11.20 3.20 -28.68
CA CYS A 51 12.58 3.20 -28.20
C CYS A 51 13.54 2.41 -29.10
N GLN A 52 13.10 1.31 -29.72
CA GLN A 52 13.92 0.57 -30.69
C GLN A 52 14.24 1.37 -31.96
N HIS A 53 13.40 2.35 -32.30
CA HIS A 53 13.62 3.18 -33.49
C HIS A 53 14.79 4.16 -33.30
N TYR A 54 15.08 4.58 -32.06
CA TYR A 54 16.10 5.60 -31.76
C TYR A 54 17.24 5.12 -30.85
N HIS A 55 17.08 4.02 -30.10
CA HIS A 55 18.05 3.53 -29.12
C HIS A 55 18.18 2.00 -29.09
N SER A 56 19.33 1.49 -28.64
CA SER A 56 19.59 0.05 -28.51
C SER A 56 18.72 -0.58 -27.41
N ALA A 57 18.30 -1.83 -27.62
CA ALA A 57 17.37 -2.58 -26.75
C ALA A 57 17.80 -2.70 -25.27
N ALA A 58 19.05 -2.36 -24.94
CA ALA A 58 19.56 -2.29 -23.58
C ALA A 58 19.03 -1.06 -22.80
N ALA A 59 18.82 0.09 -23.47
CA ALA A 59 18.29 1.30 -22.83
C ALA A 59 16.80 1.17 -22.48
N CYS A 60 16.07 0.38 -23.28
CA CYS A 60 14.65 0.13 -23.10
C CYS A 60 14.33 -0.82 -21.94
N ARG A 61 15.34 -1.46 -21.35
CA ARG A 61 15.21 -2.39 -20.20
C ARG A 61 15.36 -1.73 -18.83
N VAL A 62 15.66 -0.43 -18.77
CA VAL A 62 15.98 0.30 -17.51
C VAL A 62 14.82 1.21 -17.05
N TRP A 63 13.65 1.14 -17.69
CA TRP A 63 12.43 1.85 -17.29
C TRP A 63 11.32 0.88 -16.92
#